data_AF-A0A2D1SVH6-F1
#
_entry.id   AF-A0A2D1SVH6-F1
#
_cell.length_a   1.000
_cell.length_b   1.000
_cell.length_c   1.000
_cell.angle_alpha   90.00
_cell.angle_beta   90.00
_cell.angle_gamma   90.00
#
_symmetry.space_group_name_H-M   'P 1'
#
loop_
_entity.id
_entity.type
_entity.pdbx_description
1 polymer ?
#
loop_
_entity_poly.entity_id
_entity_poly.type
_entity_poly.pdbx_seq_one_letter_code
_entity_poly.pdbx_strand_id
1 'polypeptide(L)'
;MNYNELEYKGLNLMDKVGTVELAINADLKVIHVFDTQQIVDPEYDFQTKNYRLSDGFFKMAHVLMQKSFLEKSIEEPLHSWVDSITWFFYGSKNAVKAYKNKVMLVVPFSEFTHLNEQQLIDKSYYPKYVSRLLSE
;
A
#
# COMPACT_ATOMS: atom_id res chain seq x y z
N MET A 1 -7.61 15.29 -7.23
CA MET A 1 -7.48 13.82 -7.36
C MET A 1 -8.63 13.19 -6.61
N ASN A 2 -9.36 12.26 -7.22
CA ASN A 2 -10.46 11.57 -6.54
C ASN A 2 -9.92 10.26 -5.95
N TYR A 3 -10.02 10.11 -4.63
CA TYR A 3 -9.62 8.89 -3.94
C TYR A 3 -10.85 8.17 -3.42
N ASN A 4 -10.95 6.87 -3.68
CA ASN A 4 -11.90 6.00 -3.01
C ASN A 4 -11.24 5.46 -1.75
N GLU A 5 -11.81 5.77 -0.59
CA GLU A 5 -11.33 5.27 0.71
C GLU A 5 -12.11 4.03 1.15
N LEU A 6 -11.40 3.01 1.62
CA LEU A 6 -11.97 1.73 2.04
C LEU A 6 -11.25 1.21 3.27
N GLU A 7 -11.92 0.32 4.01
CA GLU A 7 -11.32 -0.45 5.09
C GLU A 7 -11.32 -1.93 4.73
N TYR A 8 -10.19 -2.58 4.97
CA TYR A 8 -10.05 -4.04 4.92
C TYR A 8 -9.78 -4.56 6.34
N LYS A 9 -10.46 -5.64 6.73
CA LYS A 9 -10.21 -6.30 8.02
C LYS A 9 -9.48 -7.60 7.79
N GLY A 10 -8.40 -7.80 8.54
CA GLY A 10 -7.58 -9.00 8.45
C GLY A 10 -6.98 -9.37 9.80
N LEU A 11 -6.42 -10.57 9.87
CA LEU A 11 -5.67 -11.03 11.02
C LEU A 11 -4.22 -10.58 10.89
N ASN A 12 -3.66 -10.02 11.95
CA ASN A 12 -2.22 -9.79 12.05
C ASN A 12 -1.48 -11.05 12.53
N LEU A 13 -0.16 -10.96 12.68
CA LEU A 13 0.71 -12.05 13.14
C LEU A 13 0.39 -12.60 14.54
N MET A 14 -0.40 -11.88 15.33
CA MET A 14 -0.81 -12.27 16.69
C MET A 14 -2.25 -12.81 16.72
N ASP A 15 -2.80 -13.20 15.56
CA ASP A 15 -4.18 -13.66 15.36
C ASP A 15 -5.24 -12.66 15.85
N LYS A 16 -4.89 -11.37 15.90
CA LYS A 16 -5.84 -10.30 16.24
C LYS A 16 -6.41 -9.71 14.96
N VAL A 17 -7.72 -9.51 14.96
CA VAL A 17 -8.41 -8.77 13.90
C VAL A 17 -8.00 -7.30 14.02
N GLY A 18 -7.42 -6.77 12.95
CA GLY A 18 -7.15 -5.35 12.80
C GLY A 18 -7.73 -4.79 11.50
N THR A 19 -7.51 -3.50 11.29
CA THR A 19 -8.01 -2.75 10.13
C THR A 19 -6.84 -2.20 9.34
N VAL A 20 -6.93 -2.37 8.03
CA VAL A 20 -6.07 -1.74 7.02
C VAL A 20 -6.92 -0.69 6.30
N GLU A 21 -6.42 0.54 6.24
CA GLU A 21 -7.07 1.61 5.49
C GLU A 21 -6.47 1.73 4.10
N LEU A 22 -7.32 1.91 3.10
CA LEU A 22 -6.94 1.96 1.70
C LEU A 22 -7.42 3.27 1.09
N ALA A 23 -6.53 3.97 0.38
CA ALA A 23 -6.91 5.08 -0.48
C ALA A 23 -6.52 4.74 -1.91
N ILE A 24 -7.52 4.67 -2.79
CA ILE A 24 -7.38 4.16 -4.15
C ILE A 24 -7.59 5.29 -5.14
N ASN A 25 -6.59 5.52 -5.99
CA ASN A 25 -6.69 6.37 -7.16
C ASN A 25 -6.67 5.48 -8.41
N ALA A 26 -7.87 5.20 -8.94
CA ALA A 26 -8.04 4.30 -10.08
C ALA A 26 -7.43 4.88 -11.37
N ASP A 27 -7.60 6.19 -11.60
CA ASP A 27 -7.09 6.88 -12.80
C ASP A 27 -5.56 6.76 -12.92
N LEU A 28 -4.86 6.84 -11.78
CA LEU A 28 -3.40 6.75 -11.73
C LEU A 28 -2.89 5.32 -11.49
N LYS A 29 -3.78 4.34 -11.28
CA LYS A 29 -3.44 2.98 -10.84
C LYS A 29 -2.53 2.98 -9.62
N VAL A 30 -2.89 3.78 -8.62
CA VAL A 30 -2.15 3.89 -7.35
C VAL A 30 -3.05 3.49 -6.19
N ILE A 31 -2.54 2.60 -5.33
CA ILE A 31 -3.20 2.21 -4.08
C ILE A 31 -2.27 2.52 -2.91
N HIS A 32 -2.80 3.27 -1.96
CA HIS A 32 -2.14 3.57 -0.69
C HIS A 32 -2.72 2.69 0.40
N VAL A 33 -1.83 2.05 1.16
CA VAL A 33 -2.15 1.08 2.20
C VAL A 33 -1.61 1.59 3.53
N PHE A 34 -2.49 1.97 4.45
CA PHE A 34 -2.12 2.36 5.80
C PHE A 34 -2.39 1.19 6.75
N ASP A 35 -1.31 0.66 7.34
CA ASP A 35 -1.34 -0.59 8.09
C ASP A 35 -0.27 -0.60 9.20
N THR A 36 -0.56 0.06 10.31
CA THR A 36 0.33 0.09 11.48
C THR A 36 0.31 -1.23 12.27
N GLN A 37 -0.61 -2.14 11.94
CA GLN A 37 -0.76 -3.45 12.59
C GLN A 37 -0.08 -4.58 11.82
N GLN A 38 0.59 -4.28 10.70
CA GLN A 38 1.36 -5.23 9.89
C GLN A 38 0.53 -6.46 9.47
N ILE A 39 -0.71 -6.21 9.04
CA ILE A 39 -1.64 -7.23 8.52
C ILE A 39 -1.27 -7.59 7.07
N VAL A 40 -0.91 -6.58 6.27
CA VAL A 40 -0.61 -6.68 4.84
C VAL A 40 0.72 -6.00 4.46
N ASP A 41 1.44 -5.44 5.43
CA ASP A 41 2.76 -4.84 5.22
C ASP A 41 3.72 -5.84 4.55
N PRO A 42 4.61 -5.39 3.63
CA PRO A 42 5.62 -6.25 3.04
C PRO A 42 6.58 -6.85 4.07
N GLU A 43 6.94 -8.10 3.85
CA GLU A 43 7.83 -8.87 4.72
C GLU A 43 9.27 -8.79 4.22
N TYR A 44 10.23 -8.72 5.15
CA TYR A 44 11.64 -8.77 4.79
C TYR A 44 12.09 -10.22 4.57
N ASP A 45 12.63 -10.49 3.39
CA ASP A 45 13.24 -11.76 3.04
C ASP A 45 14.76 -11.70 3.31
N PHE A 46 15.18 -12.47 4.31
CA PHE A 46 16.59 -12.54 4.73
C PHE A 46 17.52 -13.18 3.69
N GLN A 47 16.99 -14.02 2.80
CA GLN A 47 17.80 -14.68 1.77
C GLN A 47 18.16 -13.69 0.66
N THR A 48 17.16 -12.94 0.19
CA THR A 48 17.32 -11.95 -0.90
C THR A 48 17.74 -10.57 -0.39
N LYS A 49 17.71 -10.36 0.93
CA LYS A 49 17.96 -9.08 1.61
C LYS A 49 17.07 -7.96 1.07
N ASN A 50 15.82 -8.29 0.75
CA ASN A 50 14.85 -7.36 0.18
C ASN A 50 13.46 -7.63 0.74
N TYR A 51 12.56 -6.66 0.60
CA TYR A 51 11.16 -6.82 0.96
C TYR A 51 10.36 -7.48 -0.16
N ARG A 52 9.43 -8.34 0.21
CA ARG A 52 8.47 -8.99 -0.70
C ARG A 52 7.04 -8.77 -0.22
N LEU A 53 6.10 -8.85 -1.15
CA LEU A 53 4.67 -8.82 -0.83
C LEU A 53 4.31 -10.03 0.05
N SER A 54 3.53 -9.80 1.10
CA SER A 54 3.14 -10.83 2.08
C SER A 54 1.91 -11.63 1.64
N ASP A 55 1.67 -12.77 2.28
CA ASP A 55 0.45 -13.54 2.05
C ASP A 55 -0.81 -12.77 2.46
N GLY A 56 -0.71 -11.97 3.52
CA GLY A 56 -1.77 -11.05 3.97
C GLY A 56 -2.13 -10.05 2.87
N PHE A 57 -1.12 -9.48 2.21
CA PHE A 57 -1.31 -8.62 1.05
C PHE A 57 -2.06 -9.32 -0.07
N PHE A 58 -1.65 -10.53 -0.49
CA PHE A 58 -2.30 -11.21 -1.62
C PHE A 58 -3.77 -11.57 -1.33
N LYS A 59 -4.11 -11.89 -0.08
CA LYS A 59 -5.50 -12.08 0.35
C LYS A 59 -6.31 -10.78 0.19
N MET A 60 -5.78 -9.66 0.65
CA MET A 60 -6.41 -8.35 0.49
C MET A 60 -6.53 -7.97 -0.98
N ALA A 61 -5.47 -8.10 -1.76
CA ALA A 61 -5.44 -7.79 -3.19
C ALA A 61 -6.47 -8.61 -3.96
N HIS A 62 -6.63 -9.89 -3.64
CA HIS A 62 -7.67 -10.74 -4.23
C HIS A 62 -9.09 -10.22 -3.93
N VAL A 63 -9.36 -9.80 -2.69
CA VAL A 63 -10.65 -9.19 -2.30
C VAL A 63 -10.88 -7.86 -3.02
N LEU A 64 -9.84 -7.03 -3.16
CA LEU A 64 -9.91 -5.75 -3.87
C LEU A 64 -10.17 -5.96 -5.36
N MET A 65 -9.47 -6.90 -6.00
CA MET A 65 -9.64 -7.22 -7.42
C MET A 65 -11.08 -7.65 -7.78
N GLN A 66 -11.86 -8.11 -6.81
CA GLN A 66 -13.28 -8.48 -7.00
C GLN A 66 -14.25 -7.29 -6.87
N LYS A 67 -13.77 -6.08 -6.54
CA LYS A 67 -14.62 -4.90 -6.37
C LYS A 67 -14.90 -4.22 -7.71
N SER A 68 -16.17 -3.91 -7.96
CA SER A 68 -16.67 -3.40 -9.25
C SER A 68 -16.13 -2.02 -9.67
N PHE A 69 -15.61 -1.22 -8.74
CA PHE A 69 -15.07 0.11 -9.02
C PHE A 69 -13.58 0.11 -9.43
N LEU A 70 -12.93 -1.06 -9.40
CA LEU A 70 -11.60 -1.24 -9.96
C LEU A 70 -11.78 -1.78 -11.37
N GLU A 71 -11.44 -0.97 -12.38
CA GLU A 71 -11.49 -1.38 -13.79
C GLU A 71 -10.65 -2.65 -13.97
N LYS A 72 -11.32 -3.78 -14.19
CA LYS A 72 -10.67 -5.06 -14.42
C LYS A 72 -11.16 -5.62 -15.75
N SER A 73 -10.24 -6.13 -16.57
CA SER A 73 -10.62 -7.11 -17.57
C SER A 73 -10.95 -8.43 -16.83
N ILE A 74 -12.07 -9.06 -17.18
CA ILE A 74 -12.65 -10.20 -16.46
C ILE A 74 -11.65 -11.36 -16.26
N GLU A 75 -10.59 -11.43 -17.07
CA GLU A 75 -9.64 -12.54 -17.12
C GLU A 75 -8.21 -12.23 -16.62
N GLU A 76 -7.93 -11.03 -16.10
CA GLU A 76 -6.57 -10.71 -15.64
C GLU A 76 -6.17 -11.55 -14.40
N PRO A 77 -5.03 -12.27 -14.43
CA PRO A 77 -4.49 -12.99 -13.26
C PRO A 77 -4.11 -12.04 -12.13
N LEU A 78 -4.28 -12.47 -10.86
CA LEU A 78 -4.02 -11.65 -9.68
C LEU A 78 -2.63 -11.01 -9.68
N HIS A 79 -1.58 -11.78 -9.98
CA HIS A 79 -0.22 -11.26 -10.02
C HIS A 79 -0.02 -10.20 -11.11
N SER A 80 -0.60 -10.39 -12.29
CA SER A 80 -0.55 -9.40 -13.37
C SER A 80 -1.26 -8.11 -12.98
N TRP A 81 -2.42 -8.23 -12.34
CA TRP A 81 -3.17 -7.08 -11.83
C TRP A 81 -2.37 -6.32 -10.76
N VAL A 82 -1.80 -7.04 -9.77
CA VAL A 82 -0.93 -6.46 -8.73
C VAL A 82 0.26 -5.73 -9.36
N ASP A 83 0.92 -6.34 -10.34
CA ASP A 83 2.08 -5.77 -11.04
C ASP A 83 1.72 -4.50 -11.84
N SER A 84 0.46 -4.36 -12.26
CA SER A 84 -0.04 -3.21 -13.03
C SER A 84 -0.33 -1.98 -12.17
N ILE A 85 -0.36 -2.13 -10.85
CA ILE A 85 -0.71 -1.10 -9.87
C ILE A 85 0.54 -0.70 -9.08
N THR A 86 0.68 0.59 -8.80
CA THR A 86 1.66 1.08 -7.83
C THR A 86 1.06 1.01 -6.43
N TRP A 87 1.75 0.33 -5.51
CA TRP A 87 1.32 0.17 -4.12
C TRP A 87 2.25 0.92 -3.19
N PHE A 88 1.70 1.75 -2.31
CA PHE A 88 2.45 2.42 -1.25
C PHE A 88 2.01 1.91 0.12
N PHE A 89 2.95 1.47 0.94
CA PHE A 89 2.72 0.90 2.26
C PHE A 89 3.21 1.85 3.35
N TYR A 90 2.26 2.33 4.14
CA TYR A 90 2.43 3.25 5.26
C TYR A 90 2.22 2.46 6.56
N GLY A 91 3.16 1.57 6.87
CA GLY A 91 3.07 0.70 8.06
C GLY A 91 3.98 1.08 9.22
N SER A 92 4.97 1.95 8.99
CA SER A 92 5.91 2.37 10.04
C SER A 92 6.43 3.78 9.81
N LYS A 93 6.89 4.45 10.88
CA LYS A 93 7.54 5.77 10.80
C LYS A 93 8.98 5.73 10.26
N ASN A 94 9.53 4.54 10.02
CA ASN A 94 10.92 4.43 9.56
C ASN A 94 11.02 4.66 8.05
N ALA A 95 10.07 4.10 7.29
CA ALA A 95 10.05 4.20 5.85
C ALA A 95 8.66 3.90 5.28
N VAL A 96 8.39 4.48 4.12
CA VAL A 96 7.30 4.07 3.22
C VAL A 96 7.86 3.06 2.24
N LYS A 97 7.21 1.90 2.11
CA LYS A 97 7.59 0.92 1.10
C LYS A 97 6.73 1.14 -0.15
N ALA A 98 7.32 0.99 -1.33
CA ALA A 98 6.63 1.16 -2.59
C ALA A 98 6.87 -0.05 -3.49
N TYR A 99 5.80 -0.70 -3.94
CA TYR A 99 5.87 -1.74 -4.95
C TYR A 99 5.45 -1.14 -6.30
N LYS A 100 6.38 -1.12 -7.26
CA LYS A 100 6.14 -0.60 -8.61
C LYS A 100 7.00 -1.35 -9.60
N ASN A 101 6.44 -1.68 -10.76
CA ASN A 101 7.16 -2.38 -11.84
C ASN A 101 7.85 -3.66 -11.35
N LYS A 102 7.17 -4.43 -10.49
CA LYS A 102 7.65 -5.69 -9.88
C LYS A 102 8.84 -5.55 -8.93
N VAL A 103 9.20 -4.33 -8.54
CA VAL A 103 10.30 -4.04 -7.63
C VAL A 103 9.76 -3.41 -6.36
N MET A 104 10.31 -3.84 -5.23
CA MET A 104 10.08 -3.19 -3.94
C MET A 104 11.15 -2.13 -3.70
N LEU A 105 10.71 -0.92 -3.37
CA LEU A 105 11.53 0.21 -2.99
C LEU A 105 11.21 0.60 -1.55
N VAL A 106 12.21 1.08 -0.84
CA VAL A 106 12.06 1.57 0.53
C VAL A 106 12.50 3.03 0.54
N VAL A 107 11.59 3.92 0.86
CA VAL A 107 11.84 5.36 0.94
C VAL A 107 11.88 5.75 2.42
N PRO A 108 13.06 6.10 2.96
CA PRO A 108 13.20 6.57 4.34
C PRO A 108 12.25 7.71 4.66
N PHE A 109 11.68 7.69 5.86
CA PHE A 109 10.64 8.65 6.21
C PHE A 109 11.17 10.10 6.31
N SER A 110 12.48 10.26 6.53
CA SER A 110 13.18 11.54 6.50
C SER A 110 13.07 12.27 5.16
N GLU A 111 12.76 11.57 4.07
CA GLU A 111 12.53 12.21 2.77
C GLU A 111 11.19 12.97 2.70
N PHE A 112 10.24 12.68 3.60
CA PHE A 112 8.92 13.32 3.60
C PHE A 112 8.83 14.53 4.52
N THR A 113 9.71 14.66 5.52
CA THR A 113 9.63 15.70 6.57
C THR A 113 9.73 17.13 6.05
N HIS A 114 10.31 17.31 4.86
CA HIS A 114 10.50 18.62 4.22
C HIS A 114 9.52 18.89 3.09
N LEU A 115 8.66 17.92 2.75
CA LEU A 115 7.74 18.03 1.64
C LEU A 115 6.42 18.64 2.12
N ASN A 116 5.92 19.61 1.36
CA ASN A 116 4.55 20.10 1.52
C ASN A 116 3.55 19.15 0.83
N GLU A 117 2.27 19.39 1.08
CA GLU A 117 1.17 18.57 0.54
C GLU A 117 1.21 18.45 -1.00
N GLN A 118 1.46 19.55 -1.71
CA GLN A 118 1.53 19.54 -3.17
C GLN A 118 2.70 18.68 -3.66
N GLN A 119 3.87 18.78 -3.04
CA GLN A 119 5.04 17.99 -3.40
C GLN A 119 4.84 16.48 -3.13
N LEU A 120 4.07 16.13 -2.10
CA LEU A 120 3.69 14.74 -1.84
C LEU A 120 2.77 14.22 -2.95
N ILE A 121 1.77 15.02 -3.35
CA ILE A 121 0.84 14.69 -4.43
C ILE A 121 1.59 14.54 -5.77
N ASP A 122 2.51 15.44 -6.08
CA ASP A 122 3.32 15.40 -7.31
C ASP A 122 4.18 14.14 -7.40
N LYS A 123 4.58 13.59 -6.25
CA LYS A 123 5.29 12.31 -6.13
C LYS A 123 4.35 11.10 -6.00
N SER A 124 3.05 11.31 -6.17
CA SER A 124 2.00 10.29 -6.05
C SER A 124 1.90 9.65 -4.66
N TYR A 125 2.27 10.35 -3.60
CA TYR A 125 2.02 9.94 -2.21
C TYR A 125 0.67 10.48 -1.72
N TYR A 126 0.07 9.82 -0.72
CA TYR A 126 -1.17 10.28 -0.11
C TYR A 126 -0.89 11.12 1.15
N PRO A 127 -1.10 12.44 1.12
CA PRO A 127 -0.68 13.33 2.21
C PRO A 127 -1.31 12.97 3.55
N LYS A 128 -2.59 12.57 3.57
CA LYS A 128 -3.31 12.14 4.78
C LYS A 128 -2.56 11.05 5.55
N TYR A 129 -2.03 10.04 4.87
CA TYR A 129 -1.31 8.94 5.52
C TYR A 129 0.10 9.34 5.96
N VAL A 130 0.77 10.20 5.20
CA VAL A 130 2.07 10.76 5.61
C VAL A 130 1.92 11.61 6.88
N SER A 131 0.92 12.50 6.93
CA SER A 131 0.65 13.34 8.10
C SER A 131 0.27 12.51 9.34
N ARG A 132 -0.47 11.42 9.18
CA ARG A 132 -0.82 10.54 10.31
C ARG A 132 0.39 9.83 10.90
N LEU A 133 1.30 9.33 10.06
CA LEU A 133 2.56 8.75 10.53
C LEU A 133 3.42 9.76 11.30
N LEU A 134 3.32 11.06 10.98
CA LEU A 134 4.01 12.14 11.71
C LEU A 134 3.36 12.46 13.07
N SER A 135 2.05 12.21 13.22
CA SER A 135 1.29 12.56 14.43
C SER A 135 1.23 11.46 15.48
N GLU A 136 1.41 10.20 15.08
CA GLU A 136 1.62 9.08 16.03
C GLU A 136 2.95 9.23 16.74
#